data_AF-A0A4Y7T1M6-F1
#
_entry.id   AF-A0A4Y7T1M6-F1
#
_cell.length_a   1.000
_cell.length_b   1.000
_cell.length_c   1.000
_cell.angle_alpha   90.00
_cell.angle_beta   90.00
_cell.angle_gamma   90.00
#
_symmetry.space_group_name_H-M   'P 1'
#
loop_
_entity.id
_entity.type
_entity.pdbx_description
1 polymer ?
#
loop_
_entity_poly.entity_id
_entity_poly.type
_entity_poly.pdbx_seq_one_letter_code
_entity_poly.pdbx_strand_id
1 'polypeptide(L)'
;MYMSSFPQELVDHSCARVCKAWLPASRYHLFAKVSLKAASVHGPASFPSACCSRLLSVVEESPEIASLIRELEIREGRCPPAFQNAFCSLLATCASLTYLRLHSWCFPSFTSLALLLSHCKSLKGLSLASTIVDDDHPLIQPRLRCVIEEAPDGCDVQSGANLEVLTLDFVTFGYLGSWLLSEPSTVDISCLRELRVAHFPDISIIERLLVSVGPSLEHLHLKPGGWNGRDLSLSLYSLIISRPYLLKPFDLSRNIQSPLTPPNPRGA
;
A
#
# COMPACT_ATOMS: atom_id res chain seq x y z
N MET A 1 -25.83 -26.11 -50.94
CA MET A 1 -26.58 -25.87 -49.67
C MET A 1 -25.94 -24.62 -49.06
N TYR A 2 -26.51 -23.45 -49.35
CA TYR A 2 -25.96 -22.16 -48.94
C TYR A 2 -26.46 -21.85 -47.53
N MET A 3 -25.55 -21.68 -46.57
CA MET A 3 -25.89 -21.10 -45.27
C MET A 3 -25.96 -19.59 -45.41
N SER A 4 -27.16 -19.07 -45.21
CA SER A 4 -27.50 -17.66 -45.13
C SER A 4 -26.79 -16.98 -43.95
N SER A 5 -26.09 -15.89 -44.26
CA SER A 5 -25.53 -14.91 -43.34
C SER A 5 -26.64 -14.31 -42.45
N PHE A 6 -26.45 -14.39 -41.13
CA PHE A 6 -27.26 -13.67 -40.17
C PHE A 6 -26.80 -12.19 -40.10
N PRO A 7 -27.73 -11.22 -39.99
CA PRO A 7 -27.38 -9.80 -39.91
C PRO A 7 -26.78 -9.47 -38.52
N GLN A 8 -25.50 -9.10 -38.51
CA GLN A 8 -24.71 -8.80 -37.32
C GLN A 8 -25.08 -7.47 -36.63
N GLU A 9 -25.87 -6.60 -37.27
CA GLU A 9 -26.13 -5.23 -36.79
C GLU A 9 -27.15 -5.13 -35.65
N LEU A 10 -27.92 -6.18 -35.35
CA LEU A 10 -28.98 -6.12 -34.33
C LEU A 10 -28.55 -6.55 -32.91
N VAL A 11 -27.34 -7.10 -32.75
CA VAL A 11 -26.86 -7.60 -31.44
C VAL A 11 -26.15 -6.48 -30.65
N ASP A 12 -25.54 -5.49 -31.32
CA ASP A 12 -24.78 -4.43 -30.64
C ASP A 12 -25.67 -3.42 -29.89
N HIS A 13 -26.89 -3.16 -30.38
CA HIS A 13 -27.75 -2.14 -29.78
C HIS A 13 -28.42 -2.56 -28.46
N SER A 14 -28.70 -3.86 -28.27
CA SER A 14 -29.32 -4.37 -27.04
C SER A 14 -28.31 -4.44 -25.90
N CYS A 15 -27.07 -4.87 -26.18
CA CYS A 15 -25.98 -4.85 -25.21
C CYS A 15 -25.62 -3.41 -24.79
N ALA A 16 -25.56 -2.46 -25.74
CA ALA A 16 -25.28 -1.07 -25.41
C ALA A 16 -26.34 -0.44 -24.49
N ARG A 17 -27.62 -0.80 -24.62
CA ARG A 17 -28.71 -0.30 -23.75
C ARG A 17 -28.72 -0.95 -22.37
N VAL A 18 -28.48 -2.26 -22.28
CA VAL A 18 -28.33 -2.95 -20.99
C VAL A 18 -27.11 -2.40 -20.25
N CYS A 19 -25.99 -2.22 -20.95
CA CYS A 19 -24.84 -1.51 -20.42
C CYS A 19 -25.26 -0.12 -19.95
N LYS A 20 -25.89 0.74 -20.76
CA LYS A 20 -26.30 2.10 -20.34
C LYS A 20 -27.21 2.14 -19.10
N ALA A 21 -28.11 1.18 -18.96
CA ALA A 21 -29.05 1.10 -17.83
C ALA A 21 -28.42 0.51 -16.56
N TRP A 22 -27.51 -0.45 -16.69
CA TRP A 22 -26.79 -1.09 -15.57
C TRP A 22 -25.51 -0.34 -15.20
N LEU A 23 -25.00 0.51 -16.09
CA LEU A 23 -23.74 1.23 -15.95
C LEU A 23 -23.69 2.13 -14.72
N PRO A 24 -24.73 2.91 -14.32
CA PRO A 24 -24.58 3.83 -13.19
C PRO A 24 -24.24 3.12 -11.87
N ALA A 25 -24.95 2.04 -11.54
CA ALA A 25 -24.69 1.26 -10.32
C ALA A 25 -23.43 0.38 -10.44
N SER A 26 -23.19 -0.22 -11.61
CA SER A 26 -22.02 -1.08 -11.81
C SER A 26 -20.70 -0.32 -11.96
N ARG A 27 -20.71 0.95 -12.41
CA ARG A 27 -19.52 1.82 -12.49
C ARG A 27 -18.81 1.97 -11.16
N TYR A 28 -19.55 2.08 -10.05
CA TYR A 28 -18.97 2.15 -8.72
C TYR A 28 -18.13 0.91 -8.41
N HIS A 29 -18.57 -0.28 -8.83
CA HIS A 29 -17.85 -1.53 -8.58
C HIS A 29 -16.70 -1.75 -9.56
N LEU A 30 -16.84 -1.33 -10.82
CA LEU A 30 -15.82 -1.50 -11.85
C LEU A 30 -14.54 -0.71 -11.53
N PHE A 31 -14.68 0.52 -11.04
CA PHE A 31 -13.55 1.39 -10.73
C PHE A 31 -13.21 1.45 -9.24
N ALA A 32 -14.00 0.82 -8.36
CA ALA A 32 -13.70 0.76 -6.93
C ALA A 32 -12.29 0.27 -6.65
N LYS A 33 -11.80 -0.70 -7.42
CA LYS A 33 -10.46 -1.27 -7.29
C LYS A 33 -9.70 -1.20 -8.60
N VAL A 34 -8.63 -0.42 -8.62
CA VAL A 34 -7.71 -0.33 -9.76
C VAL A 34 -6.40 -0.99 -9.39
N SER A 35 -5.94 -1.92 -10.23
CA SER A 35 -4.63 -2.57 -10.07
C SER A 35 -3.74 -2.26 -11.26
N LEU A 36 -2.62 -1.59 -11.00
CA LEU A 36 -1.59 -1.25 -11.96
C LEU A 36 -0.44 -2.26 -11.82
N LYS A 37 -0.16 -2.99 -12.90
CA LYS A 37 0.93 -3.96 -12.98
C LYS A 37 1.87 -3.55 -14.11
N ALA A 38 3.17 -3.76 -13.94
CA ALA A 38 4.13 -3.58 -15.01
C ALA A 38 3.73 -4.44 -16.22
N ALA A 39 3.75 -3.85 -17.42
CA ALA A 39 3.17 -4.45 -18.62
C ALA A 39 4.07 -5.50 -19.29
N SER A 40 5.30 -5.75 -18.81
CA SER A 40 6.21 -6.68 -19.50
C SER A 40 6.76 -7.76 -18.57
N VAL A 41 6.64 -9.00 -19.06
CA VAL A 41 7.28 -10.19 -18.51
C VAL A 41 8.72 -10.33 -19.06
N HIS A 42 9.14 -9.48 -20.01
CA HIS A 42 10.30 -9.76 -20.89
C HIS A 42 11.36 -8.64 -20.94
N GLY A 43 11.41 -7.73 -19.98
CA GLY A 43 12.51 -6.77 -19.90
C GLY A 43 12.72 -6.22 -18.49
N PRO A 44 13.96 -6.13 -17.99
CA PRO A 44 14.29 -5.68 -16.63
C PRO A 44 13.99 -4.19 -16.34
N ALA A 45 13.16 -3.52 -17.14
CA ALA A 45 12.96 -2.07 -17.06
C ALA A 45 11.56 -1.56 -17.47
N SER A 46 10.55 -2.42 -17.69
CA SER A 46 9.21 -1.88 -17.99
C SER A 46 8.59 -1.27 -16.73
N PHE A 47 8.75 0.04 -16.60
CA PHE A 47 8.30 0.81 -15.46
C PHE A 47 6.76 0.85 -15.40
N PRO A 48 6.11 0.84 -14.21
CA PRO A 48 4.68 1.09 -14.08
C PRO A 48 4.25 2.49 -14.50
N SER A 49 5.20 3.36 -14.92
CA SER A 49 4.92 4.73 -15.37
C SER A 49 3.93 4.76 -16.51
N ALA A 50 4.05 3.90 -17.51
CA ALA A 50 3.12 3.90 -18.64
C ALA A 50 1.66 3.63 -18.20
N CYS A 51 1.46 2.71 -17.24
CA CYS A 51 0.13 2.42 -16.71
C CYS A 51 -0.40 3.55 -15.84
N CYS A 52 0.44 4.15 -14.99
CA CYS A 52 0.05 5.30 -14.17
C CYS A 52 -0.23 6.54 -15.01
N SER A 53 0.60 6.84 -16.01
CA SER A 53 0.38 7.92 -16.97
C SER A 53 -0.91 7.71 -17.74
N ARG A 54 -1.19 6.49 -18.21
CA ARG A 54 -2.46 6.18 -18.87
C ARG A 54 -3.65 6.36 -17.93
N LEU A 55 -3.55 5.90 -16.68
CA LEU A 55 -4.62 6.12 -15.69
C LEU A 55 -4.82 7.61 -15.41
N LEU A 56 -3.72 8.36 -15.26
CA LEU A 56 -3.76 9.80 -15.06
C LEU A 56 -4.42 10.50 -16.25
N SER A 57 -4.06 10.18 -17.50
CA SER A 57 -4.71 10.73 -18.68
C SER A 57 -6.21 10.40 -18.74
N VAL A 58 -6.61 9.19 -18.37
CA VAL A 58 -8.04 8.81 -18.28
C VAL A 58 -8.77 9.61 -17.19
N VAL A 59 -8.12 9.85 -16.06
CA VAL A 59 -8.66 10.68 -14.98
C VAL A 59 -8.73 12.15 -15.38
N GLU A 60 -7.75 12.66 -16.13
CA GLU A 60 -7.74 14.03 -16.65
C GLU A 60 -8.84 14.23 -17.72
N GLU A 61 -9.06 13.24 -18.59
CA GLU A 61 -10.13 13.26 -19.59
C GLU A 61 -11.52 13.05 -18.97
N SER A 62 -11.62 12.40 -17.80
CA SER A 62 -12.89 12.05 -17.14
C SER A 62 -12.73 12.04 -15.61
N PRO A 63 -12.74 13.23 -14.97
CA PRO A 63 -12.42 13.38 -13.54
C PRO A 63 -13.40 12.65 -12.60
N GLU A 64 -14.63 12.42 -13.05
CA GLU A 64 -15.60 11.58 -12.34
C GLU A 64 -15.07 10.17 -12.04
N ILE A 65 -14.17 9.62 -12.85
CA ILE A 65 -13.56 8.31 -12.61
C ILE A 65 -12.74 8.32 -11.32
N ALA A 66 -12.01 9.41 -11.03
CA ALA A 66 -11.19 9.50 -9.82
C ALA A 66 -12.02 9.36 -8.54
N SER A 67 -13.24 9.90 -8.54
CA SER A 67 -14.19 9.79 -7.42
C SER A 67 -14.74 8.38 -7.20
N LEU A 68 -14.55 7.48 -8.17
CA LEU A 68 -14.96 6.08 -8.09
C LEU A 68 -13.85 5.17 -7.56
N ILE A 69 -12.59 5.61 -7.60
CA ILE A 69 -11.44 4.82 -7.16
C ILE A 69 -11.37 4.84 -5.63
N ARG A 70 -11.52 3.67 -5.01
CA ARG A 70 -11.47 3.49 -3.54
C ARG A 70 -10.28 2.69 -3.08
N GLU A 71 -9.80 1.78 -3.92
CA GLU A 71 -8.63 0.96 -3.72
C GLU A 71 -7.70 1.11 -4.93
N LEU A 72 -6.46 1.50 -4.68
CA LEU A 72 -5.41 1.54 -5.67
C LEU A 72 -4.31 0.55 -5.28
N GLU A 73 -4.03 -0.41 -6.16
CA GLU A 73 -2.95 -1.37 -6.00
C GLU A 73 -1.93 -1.16 -7.10
N ILE A 74 -0.67 -0.94 -6.73
CA ILE A 74 0.42 -0.83 -7.70
C ILE A 74 1.50 -1.84 -7.37
N ARG A 75 1.82 -2.66 -8.37
CA ARG A 75 2.86 -3.67 -8.29
C ARG A 75 4.10 -3.23 -9.05
N GLU A 76 5.25 -3.55 -8.47
CA GLU A 76 6.58 -3.43 -9.06
C GLU A 76 6.88 -2.00 -9.49
N GLY A 77 7.57 -1.25 -8.63
CA GLY A 77 7.86 0.16 -8.89
C GLY A 77 9.15 0.64 -8.27
N ARG A 78 9.72 1.66 -8.90
CA ARG A 78 10.58 2.61 -8.20
C ARG A 78 9.86 3.96 -8.21
N CYS A 79 10.30 4.91 -7.40
CA CYS A 79 9.74 6.25 -7.42
C CYS A 79 10.75 7.27 -7.97
N PRO A 80 11.03 7.31 -9.29
CA PRO A 80 11.85 8.35 -9.89
C PRO A 80 11.11 9.69 -9.81
N PRO A 81 11.82 10.83 -9.72
CA PRO A 81 11.19 12.12 -9.49
C PRO A 81 10.07 12.48 -10.48
N ALA A 82 10.25 12.16 -11.78
CA ALA A 82 9.23 12.42 -12.80
C ALA A 82 7.94 11.61 -12.56
N PHE A 83 8.06 10.37 -12.10
CA PHE A 83 6.92 9.52 -11.77
C PHE A 83 6.27 9.98 -10.47
N GLN A 84 7.06 10.41 -9.49
CA GLN A 84 6.57 10.88 -8.20
C GLN A 84 5.54 11.99 -8.36
N ASN A 85 5.83 13.00 -9.20
CA ASN A 85 4.91 14.10 -9.45
C ASN A 85 3.59 13.63 -10.07
N ALA A 86 3.65 12.79 -11.12
CA ALA A 86 2.46 12.25 -11.75
C ALA A 86 1.62 11.41 -10.78
N PHE A 87 2.29 10.64 -9.92
CA PHE A 87 1.62 9.80 -8.94
C PHE A 87 0.99 10.62 -7.82
N CYS A 88 1.69 11.63 -7.30
CA CYS A 88 1.14 12.59 -6.35
C CYS A 88 -0.08 13.31 -6.92
N SER A 89 -0.03 13.76 -8.19
CA SER A 89 -1.19 14.36 -8.86
C SER A 89 -2.37 13.39 -8.93
N LEU A 90 -2.14 12.14 -9.34
CA LEU A 90 -3.19 11.11 -9.37
C LEU A 90 -3.84 10.93 -7.99
N LEU A 91 -3.02 10.82 -6.94
CA LEU A 91 -3.50 10.62 -5.57
C LEU A 91 -4.28 11.83 -5.05
N ALA A 92 -3.81 13.05 -5.38
CA ALA A 92 -4.50 14.28 -5.03
C ALA A 92 -5.87 14.40 -5.72
N THR A 93 -6.01 13.89 -6.95
CA THR A 93 -7.29 13.85 -7.65
C THR A 93 -8.23 12.77 -7.10
N CYS A 94 -7.71 11.67 -6.56
CA CYS A 94 -8.50 10.55 -6.02
C CYS A 94 -8.96 10.80 -4.57
N ALA A 95 -9.83 11.79 -4.37
CA ALA A 95 -10.35 12.16 -3.04
C ALA A 95 -11.09 11.02 -2.30
N SER A 96 -11.62 10.04 -3.03
CA SER A 96 -12.31 8.86 -2.48
C SER A 96 -11.37 7.69 -2.16
N LEU A 97 -10.07 7.83 -2.36
CA LEU A 97 -9.11 6.74 -2.15
C LEU A 97 -9.01 6.41 -0.67
N THR A 98 -9.52 5.24 -0.31
CA THR A 98 -9.53 4.72 1.07
C THR A 98 -8.45 3.68 1.32
N TYR A 99 -7.96 3.00 0.29
CA TYR A 99 -6.97 1.92 0.43
C TYR A 99 -5.87 2.05 -0.61
N LEU A 100 -4.62 2.00 -0.17
CA LEU A 100 -3.44 2.01 -1.04
C LEU A 100 -2.58 0.76 -0.79
N ARG A 101 -2.27 0.02 -1.87
CA ARG A 101 -1.40 -1.16 -1.84
C ARG A 101 -0.18 -0.92 -2.72
N LEU A 102 0.99 -1.01 -2.12
CA LEU A 102 2.27 -0.91 -2.80
C LEU A 102 2.98 -2.25 -2.64
N HIS A 103 3.18 -2.97 -3.75
CA HIS A 103 3.85 -4.27 -3.77
C HIS A 103 5.14 -4.21 -4.57
N SER A 104 6.27 -4.67 -4.03
CA SER A 104 7.59 -4.64 -4.67
C SER A 104 8.04 -3.22 -5.03
N TRP A 105 7.96 -2.29 -4.08
CA TRP A 105 8.33 -0.89 -4.29
C TRP A 105 9.69 -0.54 -3.68
N CYS A 106 10.45 0.31 -4.37
CA CYS A 106 11.65 0.93 -3.82
C CYS A 106 11.49 2.46 -3.82
N PHE A 107 11.55 3.05 -2.63
CA PHE A 107 11.57 4.49 -2.41
C PHE A 107 13.00 4.95 -2.16
N PRO A 108 13.47 6.02 -2.85
CA PRO A 108 14.83 6.52 -2.67
C PRO A 108 15.04 7.18 -1.30
N SER A 109 13.95 7.59 -0.65
CA SER A 109 13.95 8.26 0.64
C SER A 109 12.62 8.05 1.36
N PHE A 110 12.63 8.24 2.67
CA PHE A 110 11.40 8.37 3.45
C PHE A 110 10.55 9.55 2.97
N THR A 111 11.18 10.68 2.65
CA THR A 111 10.52 11.89 2.14
C THR A 111 9.62 11.58 0.94
N SER A 112 10.07 10.70 0.04
CA SER A 112 9.29 10.34 -1.13
C SER A 112 7.99 9.59 -0.80
N LEU A 113 8.05 8.66 0.16
CA LEU A 113 6.85 7.96 0.64
C LEU A 113 5.93 8.89 1.44
N ALA A 114 6.48 9.73 2.30
CA ALA A 114 5.72 10.68 3.09
C ALA A 114 4.98 11.70 2.20
N LEU A 115 5.64 12.23 1.18
CA LEU A 115 5.03 13.16 0.21
C LEU A 115 3.86 12.48 -0.52
N LEU A 116 4.02 11.23 -0.94
CA LEU A 116 2.97 10.47 -1.60
C LEU A 116 1.73 10.34 -0.69
N LEU A 117 1.94 9.95 0.57
CA LEU A 117 0.86 9.74 1.52
C LEU A 117 0.19 11.05 1.98
N SER A 118 0.90 12.18 1.92
CA SER A 118 0.33 13.48 2.29
C SER A 118 -0.83 13.91 1.38
N HIS A 119 -0.88 13.38 0.15
CA HIS A 119 -1.97 13.59 -0.81
C HIS A 119 -3.20 12.69 -0.56
N CYS A 120 -3.09 11.66 0.29
CA CYS A 120 -4.17 10.70 0.52
C CYS A 120 -4.98 11.04 1.80
N LYS A 121 -5.77 12.11 1.76
CA LYS A 121 -6.52 12.61 2.94
C LYS A 121 -7.56 11.62 3.50
N SER A 122 -8.15 10.80 2.65
CA SER A 122 -9.20 9.83 3.01
C SER A 122 -8.66 8.43 3.27
N LEU A 123 -7.33 8.25 3.36
CA LEU A 123 -6.72 6.94 3.44
C LEU A 123 -7.00 6.27 4.79
N LYS A 124 -7.65 5.11 4.73
CA LYS A 124 -7.96 4.25 5.87
C LYS A 124 -7.11 2.99 5.91
N GLY A 125 -6.64 2.54 4.75
CA GLY A 125 -5.87 1.31 4.61
C GLY A 125 -4.57 1.52 3.86
N LEU A 126 -3.46 1.10 4.45
CA LEU A 126 -2.16 1.09 3.81
C LEU A 126 -1.56 -0.32 3.85
N SER A 127 -1.14 -0.83 2.70
CA SER A 127 -0.43 -2.09 2.59
C SER A 127 0.90 -1.89 1.88
N LEU A 128 1.99 -2.20 2.56
CA LEU A 128 3.34 -2.24 2.02
C LEU A 128 3.78 -3.70 1.98
N ALA A 129 4.09 -4.20 0.79
CA ALA A 129 4.52 -5.58 0.57
C ALA A 129 5.81 -5.57 -0.26
N SER A 130 6.87 -6.23 0.22
CA SER A 130 8.19 -6.21 -0.43
C SER A 130 8.68 -4.79 -0.72
N THR A 131 8.44 -3.87 0.21
CA THR A 131 8.77 -2.45 0.05
C THR A 131 10.09 -2.13 0.73
N ILE A 132 10.98 -1.48 0.00
CA ILE A 132 12.25 -0.97 0.49
C ILE A 132 12.15 0.56 0.50
N VAL A 133 12.46 1.16 1.64
CA VAL A 133 12.69 2.60 1.75
C VAL A 133 14.15 2.76 2.08
N ASP A 134 14.93 3.27 1.13
CA ASP A 134 16.35 3.52 1.36
C ASP A 134 16.49 4.58 2.46
N ASP A 135 17.41 4.31 3.39
CA ASP A 135 17.74 5.26 4.42
C ASP A 135 18.57 6.38 3.78
N ASP A 136 17.99 7.58 3.72
CA ASP A 136 18.75 8.78 3.38
C ASP A 136 19.99 8.81 4.27
N HIS A 137 21.15 9.08 3.66
CA HIS A 137 22.40 9.23 4.39
C HIS A 137 22.16 10.12 5.62
N PRO A 138 22.63 9.74 6.82
CA PRO A 138 22.30 10.38 8.11
C PRO A 138 22.64 11.88 8.20
N LEU A 139 23.29 12.43 7.17
CA LEU A 139 23.66 13.83 7.05
C LEU A 139 22.54 14.74 6.48
N ILE A 140 21.40 14.21 6.01
CA ILE A 140 20.32 14.99 5.35
C ILE A 140 19.07 15.20 6.24
N GLN A 141 19.08 14.71 7.49
CA GLN A 141 17.93 14.78 8.41
C GLN A 141 17.29 16.17 8.68
N PRO A 142 17.94 17.35 8.55
CA PRO A 142 17.28 18.62 8.89
C PRO A 142 16.16 19.06 7.95
N ARG A 143 16.04 18.50 6.74
CA ARG A 143 15.16 19.06 5.69
C ARG A 143 13.71 18.54 5.68
N LEU A 144 13.38 17.53 6.47
CA LEU A 144 12.00 17.03 6.53
C LEU A 144 11.01 18.07 7.08
N ARG A 145 11.46 19.00 7.95
CA ARG A 145 10.62 20.12 8.39
C ARG A 145 10.22 21.06 7.25
N CYS A 146 11.14 21.38 6.34
CA CYS A 146 10.89 22.37 5.27
C CYS A 146 9.77 21.98 4.31
N VAL A 147 9.58 20.68 4.01
CA VAL A 147 8.55 20.27 3.02
C VAL A 147 7.13 20.41 3.59
N ILE A 148 6.97 20.42 4.91
CA ILE A 148 5.66 20.52 5.57
C ILE A 148 5.40 21.95 6.07
N GLU A 149 6.44 22.69 6.45
CA GLU A 149 6.31 24.01 7.10
C GLU A 149 6.26 25.21 6.15
N GLU A 150 6.54 25.08 4.85
CA GLU A 150 6.45 26.20 3.89
C GLU A 150 5.05 26.38 3.25
N ALA A 151 3.99 25.87 3.88
CA ALA A 151 2.64 26.31 3.55
C ALA A 151 2.43 27.72 4.13
N PRO A 152 2.10 28.74 3.31
CA PRO A 152 1.99 30.13 3.76
C PRO A 152 1.05 30.27 4.96
N ASP A 153 1.54 30.97 5.99
CA ASP A 153 0.90 31.26 7.28
C ASP A 153 -0.64 31.38 7.16
N GLY A 154 -1.36 30.34 7.56
CA GLY A 154 -2.82 30.36 7.63
C GLY A 154 -3.56 29.10 7.15
N CYS A 155 -2.86 28.07 6.66
CA CYS A 155 -3.50 26.79 6.42
C CYS A 155 -3.64 26.01 7.73
N ASP A 156 -4.89 25.76 8.16
CA ASP A 156 -5.22 24.81 9.22
C ASP A 156 -4.36 23.55 9.04
N VAL A 157 -3.62 23.16 10.09
CA VAL A 157 -2.83 21.93 10.11
C VAL A 157 -3.82 20.77 9.99
N GLN A 158 -4.13 20.39 8.76
CA GLN A 158 -5.05 19.30 8.49
C GLN A 158 -4.45 18.05 9.10
N SER A 159 -5.18 17.47 10.06
CA SER A 159 -4.86 16.18 10.66
C SER A 159 -4.55 15.18 9.53
N GLY A 160 -3.49 14.39 9.73
CA GLY A 160 -3.06 13.37 8.78
C GLY A 160 -4.15 12.32 8.50
N ALA A 161 -3.86 11.39 7.60
CA ALA A 161 -4.80 10.30 7.31
C ALA A 161 -5.00 9.40 8.56
N ASN A 162 -6.24 9.09 8.90
CA ASN A 162 -6.58 8.19 10.01
C ASN A 162 -6.59 6.74 9.53
N LEU A 163 -5.48 6.02 9.74
CA LEU A 163 -5.39 4.62 9.34
C LEU A 163 -6.18 3.71 10.27
N GLU A 164 -7.03 2.88 9.66
CA GLU A 164 -7.76 1.78 10.29
C GLU A 164 -7.11 0.42 10.01
N VAL A 165 -6.41 0.27 8.87
CA VAL A 165 -5.77 -0.99 8.46
C VAL A 165 -4.33 -0.74 8.02
N LEU A 166 -3.39 -1.46 8.60
CA LEU A 166 -1.97 -1.42 8.23
C LEU A 166 -1.46 -2.84 7.96
N THR A 167 -0.90 -3.05 6.77
CA THR A 167 -0.25 -4.31 6.39
C THR A 167 1.20 -4.06 6.02
N LEU A 168 2.10 -4.80 6.67
CA LEU A 168 3.54 -4.77 6.45
C LEU A 168 4.01 -6.19 6.15
N ASP A 169 4.42 -6.46 4.92
CA ASP A 169 4.96 -7.76 4.51
C ASP A 169 6.32 -7.59 3.82
N PHE A 170 7.39 -8.20 4.30
CA PHE A 170 8.75 -8.03 3.75
C PHE A 170 9.15 -6.55 3.56
N VAL A 171 8.87 -5.70 4.56
CA VAL A 171 9.20 -4.28 4.51
C VAL A 171 10.56 -4.03 5.14
N THR A 172 11.45 -3.36 4.40
CA THR A 172 12.74 -2.86 4.89
C THR A 172 12.64 -1.34 4.99
N PHE A 173 12.53 -0.82 6.20
CA PHE A 173 12.28 0.60 6.44
C PHE A 173 12.85 1.02 7.80
N GLY A 174 14.08 1.55 7.81
CA GLY A 174 14.80 1.90 9.03
C GLY A 174 14.09 2.95 9.90
N TYR A 175 13.35 3.85 9.27
CA TYR A 175 12.63 4.94 9.94
C TYR A 175 11.14 4.66 10.20
N LEU A 176 10.65 3.43 10.00
CA LEU A 176 9.21 3.12 10.18
C LEU A 176 8.71 3.52 11.57
N GLY A 177 9.49 3.21 12.62
CA GLY A 177 9.15 3.56 13.99
C GLY A 177 9.07 5.07 14.19
N SER A 178 10.06 5.82 13.69
CA SER A 178 10.02 7.28 13.78
C SER A 178 8.85 7.86 12.99
N TRP A 179 8.55 7.32 11.81
CA TRP A 179 7.47 7.84 10.98
C TRP A 179 6.08 7.64 11.62
N LEU A 180 5.76 6.43 12.07
CA LEU A 180 4.43 6.13 12.59
C LEU A 180 4.23 6.60 14.04
N LEU A 181 5.31 6.76 14.81
CA LEU A 181 5.25 6.99 16.25
C LEU A 181 5.77 8.38 16.70
N SER A 182 6.35 9.19 15.80
CA SER A 182 6.79 10.55 16.18
C SER A 182 5.66 11.56 16.07
N GLU A 183 5.71 12.60 16.90
CA GLU A 183 4.83 13.77 16.78
C GLU A 183 5.56 14.90 16.04
N PRO A 184 4.98 15.53 14.99
CA PRO A 184 3.73 15.15 14.32
C PRO A 184 3.93 14.03 13.28
N SER A 185 3.06 13.02 13.30
CA SER A 185 3.05 11.97 12.27
C SER A 185 2.22 12.43 11.06
N THR A 186 2.63 12.06 9.85
CA THR A 186 1.80 12.30 8.64
C THR A 186 0.57 11.41 8.59
N VAL A 187 0.54 10.38 9.43
CA VAL A 187 -0.48 9.35 9.49
C VAL A 187 -0.83 9.11 10.96
N ASP A 188 -2.10 9.27 11.29
CA ASP A 188 -2.61 8.93 12.62
C ASP A 188 -2.95 7.43 12.67
N ILE A 189 -2.38 6.74 13.64
CA ILE A 189 -2.58 5.31 13.91
C ILE A 189 -3.41 5.06 15.17
N SER A 190 -3.90 6.11 15.85
CA SER A 190 -4.74 5.99 17.04
C SER A 190 -6.03 5.20 16.76
N CYS A 191 -6.53 5.28 15.53
CA CYS A 191 -7.71 4.57 15.04
C CYS A 191 -7.40 3.21 14.40
N LEU A 192 -6.19 2.67 14.54
CA LEU A 192 -5.79 1.43 13.84
C LEU A 192 -6.50 0.21 14.43
N ARG A 193 -7.39 -0.40 13.65
CA ARG A 193 -8.20 -1.57 14.04
C ARG A 193 -7.59 -2.88 13.59
N GLU A 194 -6.85 -2.88 12.49
CA GLU A 194 -6.20 -4.07 11.94
C GLU A 194 -4.72 -3.84 11.66
N LEU A 195 -3.88 -4.69 12.25
CA LEU A 195 -2.44 -4.73 12.00
C LEU A 195 -2.04 -6.12 11.50
N ARG A 196 -1.49 -6.18 10.29
CA ARG A 196 -0.89 -7.39 9.72
C ARG A 196 0.60 -7.17 9.53
N VAL A 197 1.42 -8.03 10.13
CA VAL A 197 2.88 -7.97 10.00
C VAL A 197 3.38 -9.35 9.59
N ALA A 198 4.17 -9.39 8.54
CA ALA A 198 4.79 -10.60 8.03
C ALA A 198 6.24 -10.32 7.61
N HIS A 199 7.16 -11.20 8.03
CA HIS A 199 8.58 -11.15 7.64
C HIS A 199 9.26 -9.80 7.90
N PHE A 200 8.81 -9.05 8.91
CA PHE A 200 9.37 -7.77 9.29
C PHE A 200 10.58 -7.98 10.22
N PRO A 201 11.74 -7.35 9.97
CA PRO A 201 12.98 -7.68 10.69
C PRO A 201 13.05 -7.14 12.12
N ASP A 202 12.44 -5.97 12.41
CA ASP A 202 12.58 -5.30 13.70
C ASP A 202 11.35 -5.46 14.58
N ILE A 203 11.41 -6.42 15.51
CA ILE A 203 10.36 -6.69 16.49
C ILE A 203 10.09 -5.50 17.42
N SER A 204 11.10 -4.68 17.72
CA SER A 204 11.01 -3.55 18.67
C SER A 204 10.12 -2.44 18.12
N ILE A 205 10.06 -2.27 16.79
CA ILE A 205 9.10 -1.35 16.15
C ILE A 205 7.69 -1.89 16.31
N ILE A 206 7.47 -3.20 16.16
CA ILE A 206 6.15 -3.82 16.30
C ILE A 206 5.65 -3.68 17.74
N GLU A 207 6.50 -3.91 18.74
CA GLU A 207 6.14 -3.68 20.15
C GLU A 207 5.71 -2.24 20.39
N ARG A 208 6.53 -1.26 19.96
CA ARG A 208 6.15 0.14 20.11
C ARG A 208 4.86 0.50 19.37
N LEU A 209 4.65 -0.05 18.17
CA LEU A 209 3.42 0.14 17.40
C LEU A 209 2.20 -0.42 18.15
N LEU A 210 2.30 -1.62 18.73
CA LEU A 210 1.23 -2.21 19.53
C LEU A 210 0.92 -1.36 20.77
N VAL A 211 1.94 -0.77 21.42
CA VAL A 211 1.75 0.14 22.56
C VAL A 211 1.04 1.42 22.12
N SER A 212 1.48 2.03 21.02
CA SER A 212 0.93 3.29 20.53
C SER A 212 -0.49 3.17 19.98
N VAL A 213 -0.83 2.06 19.32
CA VAL A 213 -2.20 1.79 18.86
C VAL A 213 -3.11 1.52 20.07
N GLY A 214 -2.62 0.77 21.05
CA GLY A 214 -3.34 0.53 22.29
C GLY A 214 -4.67 -0.22 22.09
N PRO A 215 -5.78 0.22 22.72
CA PRO A 215 -7.02 -0.55 22.78
C PRO A 215 -7.86 -0.50 21.49
N SER A 216 -7.50 0.30 20.49
CA SER A 216 -8.24 0.38 19.23
C SER A 216 -8.01 -0.84 18.33
N LEU A 217 -6.95 -1.62 18.58
CA LEU A 217 -6.61 -2.79 17.78
C LEU A 217 -7.59 -3.94 18.01
N GLU A 218 -8.30 -4.34 16.95
CA GLU A 218 -9.28 -5.44 16.97
C GLU A 218 -8.71 -6.72 16.34
N HIS A 219 -7.85 -6.57 15.34
CA HIS A 219 -7.30 -7.67 14.55
C HIS A 219 -5.78 -7.58 14.47
N LEU A 220 -5.09 -8.58 15.01
CA LEU A 220 -3.63 -8.71 14.95
C LEU A 220 -3.25 -9.98 14.22
N HIS A 221 -2.53 -9.84 13.11
CA HIS A 221 -1.97 -10.95 12.35
C HIS A 221 -0.45 -10.84 12.35
N LEU A 222 0.23 -11.80 12.97
CA LEU A 222 1.69 -11.85 13.01
C LEU A 222 2.18 -13.11 12.33
N LYS A 223 3.04 -12.94 11.33
CA LYS A 223 3.85 -14.01 10.76
C LYS A 223 5.32 -13.67 11.09
N PRO A 224 5.93 -14.38 12.04
CA PRO A 224 7.25 -14.02 12.54
C PRO A 224 8.26 -13.98 11.40
N GLY A 225 9.08 -12.93 11.40
CA GLY A 225 10.27 -12.83 10.57
C GLY A 225 11.47 -13.52 11.21
N GLY A 226 12.67 -13.22 10.71
CA GLY A 226 13.92 -13.64 11.34
C GLY A 226 14.21 -12.84 12.62
N TRP A 227 13.37 -12.94 13.65
CA TRP A 227 13.50 -12.19 14.91
C TRP A 227 14.63 -12.68 15.84
N ASN A 228 15.59 -13.45 15.32
CA ASN A 228 16.74 -13.98 16.06
C ASN A 228 16.38 -14.65 17.40
N GLY A 229 15.21 -15.29 17.48
CA GLY A 229 14.73 -15.96 18.69
C GLY A 229 14.26 -15.02 19.81
N ARG A 230 14.05 -13.72 19.54
CA ARG A 230 13.33 -12.85 20.48
C ARG A 230 11.85 -13.16 20.44
N ASP A 231 11.32 -13.52 21.60
CA ASP A 231 9.89 -13.70 21.80
C ASP A 231 9.20 -12.34 21.88
N LEU A 232 8.06 -12.21 21.21
CA LEU A 232 7.20 -11.05 21.34
C LEU A 232 6.49 -11.12 22.69
N SER A 233 6.86 -10.26 23.63
CA SER A 233 6.24 -10.27 24.96
C SER A 233 4.85 -9.65 24.91
N LEU A 234 3.82 -10.49 24.74
CA LEU A 234 2.43 -10.03 24.70
C LEU A 234 1.85 -9.69 26.10
N SER A 235 2.60 -9.90 27.17
CA SER A 235 2.14 -9.70 28.56
C SER A 235 1.77 -8.25 28.87
N LEU A 236 2.40 -7.29 28.20
CA LEU A 236 2.09 -5.85 28.31
C LEU A 236 0.75 -5.46 27.67
N TYR A 237 0.16 -6.36 26.88
CA TYR A 237 -1.04 -6.10 26.07
C TYR A 237 -2.25 -6.92 26.52
N SER A 238 -2.26 -7.35 27.79
CA SER A 238 -3.32 -8.18 28.37
C SER A 238 -4.74 -7.60 28.21
N LEU A 239 -4.86 -6.29 28.00
CA LEU A 239 -6.14 -5.61 27.70
C LEU A 239 -6.67 -5.92 26.29
N ILE A 240 -5.79 -6.12 25.30
CA ILE A 240 -6.16 -6.30 23.88
C ILE A 240 -6.65 -7.73 23.61
N ILE A 241 -6.11 -8.73 24.32
CA ILE A 241 -6.38 -10.17 24.08
C ILE A 241 -7.63 -10.66 24.84
N SER A 242 -8.55 -9.76 25.22
CA SER A 242 -9.80 -10.14 25.88
C SER A 242 -10.85 -10.74 24.91
N ARG A 243 -10.54 -10.86 23.60
CA ARG A 243 -11.36 -11.58 22.61
C ARG A 243 -10.67 -12.89 22.16
N PRO A 244 -11.04 -14.05 22.74
CA PRO A 244 -10.32 -15.33 22.58
C PRO A 244 -10.47 -16.04 21.21
N TYR A 245 -10.92 -15.37 20.14
CA TYR A 245 -11.39 -16.07 18.93
C TYR A 245 -10.49 -16.02 17.68
N LEU A 246 -9.32 -15.37 17.68
CA LEU A 246 -8.58 -15.16 16.41
C LEU A 246 -7.07 -15.40 16.42
N LEU A 247 -6.48 -15.91 17.50
CA LEU A 247 -5.12 -16.45 17.43
C LEU A 247 -5.22 -17.92 17.00
N LYS A 248 -5.26 -18.19 15.69
CA LYS A 248 -4.94 -19.53 15.21
C LYS A 248 -3.48 -19.79 15.60
N PRO A 249 -3.19 -20.78 16.46
CA PRO A 249 -1.82 -21.06 16.85
C PRO A 249 -1.00 -21.33 15.59
N PHE A 250 -0.02 -20.48 15.35
CA PHE A 250 0.93 -20.65 14.26
C PHE A 250 1.92 -21.71 14.72
N ASP A 251 1.80 -22.92 14.17
CA ASP A 251 2.69 -24.04 14.51
C ASP A 251 4.10 -23.75 13.96
N LEU A 252 4.95 -23.17 14.81
CA LEU A 252 6.34 -22.81 14.53
C LEU A 252 7.22 -24.02 14.18
N SER A 253 6.75 -25.25 14.41
CA SER A 253 7.56 -26.46 14.21
C SER A 253 7.67 -26.93 12.76
N ARG A 254 6.95 -26.31 11.79
CA ARG A 254 6.91 -26.80 10.39
C ARG A 254 7.70 -26.00 9.34
N ASN A 255 8.38 -24.91 9.70
CA ASN A 255 9.00 -24.04 8.68
C ASN A 255 10.49 -23.77 8.88
N ILE A 256 11.23 -24.78 9.35
CA ILE A 256 12.69 -24.82 9.17
C ILE A 256 12.93 -25.35 7.75
N GLN A 257 12.95 -24.45 6.76
CA GLN A 257 13.54 -24.78 5.47
C GLN A 257 15.03 -25.11 5.72
N SER A 258 15.40 -26.35 5.44
CA SER A 258 16.78 -26.82 5.44
C SER A 258 17.63 -25.87 4.57
N PRO A 259 18.84 -25.48 5.02
CA PRO A 259 19.71 -24.61 4.25
C PRO A 259 19.98 -25.24 2.87
N LEU A 260 19.74 -24.47 1.82
CA LEU A 260 20.10 -24.83 0.44
C LEU A 260 21.59 -25.15 0.39
N THR A 261 21.93 -26.43 0.33
CA THR A 261 23.27 -26.90 -0.01
C THR A 261 23.64 -26.34 -1.38
N PRO A 262 24.80 -25.66 -1.53
CA PRO A 262 25.24 -25.15 -2.82
C PRO A 262 25.46 -26.30 -3.81
N PRO A 263 25.19 -26.09 -5.11
CA PRO A 263 25.42 -27.11 -6.13
C PRO A 263 26.90 -27.49 -6.20
N ASN A 264 27.15 -28.79 -6.12
CA ASN A 264 28.46 -29.40 -6.20
C ASN A 264 29.08 -29.15 -7.59
N PRO A 265 30.22 -28.47 -7.72
CA PRO A 265 30.89 -28.32 -9.01
C PRO A 265 31.65 -29.61 -9.31
N ARG A 266 31.02 -30.54 -10.06
CA ARG A 266 31.71 -31.66 -10.68
C ARG A 266 31.34 -31.78 -12.13
N GLY A 267 32.32 -31.61 -13.01
CA GLY A 267 32.21 -31.95 -14.43
C GLY A 267 33.12 -31.14 -15.34
N ALA A 268 34.44 -31.26 -15.16
CA ALA A 268 35.44 -31.07 -16.21
C ALA A 268 36.45 -32.21 -16.10
#